data_AF-A0A970N2B0-F1
#
_entry.id   AF-A0A970N2B0-F1
#
_cell.length_a   1.000
_cell.length_b   1.000
_cell.length_c   1.000
_cell.angle_alpha   90.00
_cell.angle_beta   90.00
_cell.angle_gamma   90.00
#
_symmetry.space_group_name_H-M   'P 1'
#
loop_
_entity.id
_entity.type
_entity.pdbx_description
1 polymer ?
#
loop_
_entity_poly.entity_id
_entity_poly.type
_entity_poly.pdbx_seq_one_letter_code
_entity_poly.pdbx_strand_id
1 'polypeptide(L)'
;MKKILGLDLGTNSIGWALIEQDFENKKGKILGMGSRIIPMSQEILGKFESGQSISQTAERTGFRSVRRLRQRSLLRRERLHRVLNILGFLPHHYGRTIDFEKRVGQFKNNLEPKIAYFQNDSGKFEFLFKDSFEEMVADFRKSQPQLFFKNKKGKEAKIPYDWTLYYLRKKAISKMISKEELAWLLLHFNQKRGYYQLRGEEEAVEENKSVKYCALRVEKVEPAEKGKNDDIWYNVYLENGWIYRRSSKTFLDWAGLVKEFIVTEDLNPDGTIKTDKEGKEKRSFKAVNSEKDWIAIKKSTEEKILDSGKTVGTFIYETLLQKPDQKIRGKLIRTIERKFYKDELRLILEAQKNFHPELQDKKLYQQCIDELYPFNDAHRTSLADRNFVNLFLDDIIFYQRPLKSKKSLISDCPFEYRVFKTESGEWKKSPIKAIAKSNPLYQEFRILQWLKNLRIFKKDPKEDV
;
A
#
# COMPACT_ATOMS: atom_id res chain seq x y z
N MET A 1 -33.49 27.40 -50.40
CA MET A 1 -32.86 26.09 -50.12
C MET A 1 -32.21 26.13 -48.74
N LYS A 2 -32.29 25.05 -47.95
CA LYS A 2 -31.65 24.96 -46.62
C LYS A 2 -30.34 24.19 -46.73
N LYS A 3 -29.30 24.64 -46.03
CA LYS A 3 -28.02 23.92 -45.90
C LYS A 3 -28.04 23.08 -44.63
N ILE A 4 -27.66 21.81 -44.73
CA ILE A 4 -27.69 20.84 -43.63
C ILE A 4 -26.32 20.17 -43.54
N LEU A 5 -25.73 20.17 -42.34
CA LEU A 5 -24.51 19.44 -42.03
C LEU A 5 -24.86 18.15 -41.29
N GLY A 6 -24.63 17.01 -41.92
CA GLY A 6 -24.65 15.71 -41.28
C GLY A 6 -23.27 15.38 -40.72
N LEU A 7 -23.23 14.88 -39.47
CA LEU A 7 -22.01 14.41 -38.81
C LEU A 7 -22.21 12.97 -38.37
N ASP A 8 -21.28 12.10 -38.77
CA ASP A 8 -21.13 10.74 -38.25
C ASP A 8 -19.91 10.70 -37.33
N LEU A 9 -20.14 10.61 -36.02
CA LEU A 9 -19.12 10.72 -35.00
C LEU A 9 -18.70 9.33 -34.52
N GLY A 10 -17.66 8.79 -35.16
CA GLY A 10 -16.98 7.57 -34.73
C GLY A 10 -15.96 7.82 -33.63
N THR A 11 -15.41 6.73 -33.10
CA THR A 11 -14.38 6.77 -32.05
C THR A 11 -13.04 7.28 -32.58
N ASN A 12 -12.76 7.05 -33.86
CA ASN A 12 -11.51 7.37 -34.55
C ASN A 12 -11.72 8.16 -35.86
N SER A 13 -12.94 8.55 -36.18
CA SER A 13 -13.27 9.24 -37.41
C SER A 13 -14.47 10.15 -37.23
N ILE A 14 -14.49 11.24 -38.00
CA ILE A 14 -15.64 12.14 -38.12
C ILE A 14 -16.00 12.21 -39.59
N GLY A 15 -17.04 11.47 -39.98
CA GLY A 15 -17.67 11.63 -41.29
C GLY A 15 -18.49 12.91 -41.31
N TRP A 16 -18.41 13.68 -42.38
CA TRP A 16 -19.25 14.87 -42.54
C TRP A 16 -19.76 15.00 -43.97
N ALA A 17 -20.98 15.50 -44.11
CA ALA A 17 -21.58 15.83 -45.40
C ALA A 17 -22.38 17.13 -45.26
N LEU A 18 -22.14 18.08 -46.16
CA LEU A 18 -22.89 19.31 -46.29
C LEU A 18 -23.78 19.21 -47.53
N ILE A 19 -25.09 19.27 -47.35
CA ILE A 19 -26.07 19.21 -48.43
C ILE A 19 -26.90 20.49 -48.47
N GLU A 20 -27.39 20.82 -49.66
CA GLU A 20 -28.39 21.86 -49.88
C GLU A 20 -29.68 21.17 -50.35
N GLN A 21 -30.76 21.34 -49.59
CA GLN A 21 -32.03 20.65 -49.82
C GLN A 21 -33.18 21.66 -49.91
N ASP A 22 -34.06 21.46 -50.88
CA ASP A 22 -35.40 22.01 -50.95
C ASP A 22 -36.40 20.89 -50.61
N PHE A 23 -37.05 21.03 -49.45
CA PHE A 23 -37.95 20.00 -48.92
C PHE A 23 -39.29 19.95 -49.65
N GLU A 24 -39.77 21.07 -50.18
CA GLU A 24 -41.07 21.15 -50.86
C GLU A 24 -40.98 20.52 -52.25
N ASN A 25 -39.93 20.86 -52.99
CA ASN A 25 -39.72 20.36 -54.35
C ASN A 25 -38.96 19.02 -54.39
N LYS A 26 -38.58 18.45 -53.23
CA LYS A 26 -37.77 17.23 -53.08
C LYS A 26 -36.49 17.24 -53.94
N LYS A 27 -35.89 18.41 -54.14
CA LYS A 27 -34.65 18.60 -54.91
C LYS A 27 -33.51 18.96 -53.96
N GLY A 28 -32.32 18.46 -54.21
CA GLY A 28 -31.15 18.79 -53.41
C GLY A 28 -29.85 18.47 -54.13
N LYS A 29 -28.75 19.00 -53.59
CA LYS A 29 -27.38 18.72 -54.06
C LYS A 29 -26.42 18.60 -52.89
N ILE A 30 -25.36 17.83 -53.09
CA ILE A 30 -24.25 17.71 -52.14
C ILE A 30 -23.28 18.86 -52.40
N LEU A 31 -23.02 19.68 -51.38
CA LEU A 31 -22.06 20.78 -51.44
C LEU A 31 -20.64 20.32 -51.09
N GLY A 32 -20.51 19.29 -50.25
CA GLY A 32 -19.24 18.70 -49.90
C GLY A 32 -19.39 17.53 -48.93
N MET A 33 -18.41 16.65 -48.91
CA MET A 33 -18.33 15.55 -47.95
C MET A 33 -16.88 15.20 -47.66
N GLY A 34 -16.63 14.56 -46.54
CA GLY A 34 -15.32 14.06 -46.21
C GLY A 34 -15.30 13.22 -44.94
N SER A 35 -14.13 12.68 -44.63
CA SER A 35 -13.90 12.00 -43.36
C SER A 35 -12.61 12.53 -42.74
N ARG A 36 -12.71 12.94 -41.48
CA ARG A 36 -11.55 13.30 -40.66
C ARG A 36 -11.14 12.08 -39.85
N ILE A 37 -10.05 11.43 -40.23
CA ILE A 37 -9.48 10.34 -39.45
C ILE A 37 -8.64 10.93 -38.31
N ILE A 38 -8.89 10.45 -37.09
CA ILE A 38 -8.12 10.77 -35.90
C ILE A 38 -7.08 9.65 -35.73
N PRO A 39 -5.78 9.93 -35.93
CA PRO A 39 -4.77 8.90 -35.91
C PRO A 39 -4.64 8.28 -34.52
N MET A 40 -4.88 6.98 -34.42
CA MET A 40 -4.69 6.17 -33.23
C MET A 40 -4.03 4.84 -33.60
N SER A 41 -3.23 4.27 -32.70
CA SER A 41 -2.60 2.96 -32.91
C SER A 41 -3.64 1.84 -32.88
N GLN A 42 -3.42 0.78 -33.67
CA GLN A 42 -4.30 -0.42 -33.70
C GLN A 42 -4.54 -1.04 -32.32
N GLU A 43 -3.54 -1.01 -31.43
CA GLU A 43 -3.68 -1.53 -30.06
C GLU A 43 -4.73 -0.76 -29.23
N ILE A 44 -4.81 0.56 -29.41
CA ILE A 44 -5.79 1.41 -28.71
C ILE A 44 -7.19 1.17 -29.27
N LEU A 45 -7.31 0.98 -30.58
CA LEU A 45 -8.57 0.65 -31.24
C LEU A 45 -9.11 -0.71 -30.73
N GLY A 46 -8.27 -1.76 -30.71
CA GLY A 46 -8.67 -3.07 -30.18
C GLY A 46 -9.03 -3.05 -28.69
N LYS A 47 -8.33 -2.26 -27.87
CA LYS A 47 -8.71 -2.05 -26.45
C LYS A 47 -10.05 -1.34 -26.31
N PHE A 48 -10.33 -0.36 -27.16
CA PHE A 48 -11.61 0.34 -27.16
C PHE A 48 -12.77 -0.56 -27.60
N GLU A 49 -12.60 -1.32 -28.68
CA GLU A 49 -13.58 -2.30 -29.18
C GLU A 49 -13.90 -3.41 -28.17
N SER A 50 -12.89 -3.85 -27.40
CA SER A 50 -13.08 -4.80 -26.29
C SER A 50 -13.64 -4.16 -25.01
N GLY A 51 -14.00 -2.88 -25.03
CA GLY A 51 -14.60 -2.16 -23.90
C GLY A 51 -13.60 -1.75 -22.81
N GLN A 52 -12.29 -1.87 -23.04
CA GLN A 52 -11.26 -1.42 -22.11
C GLN A 52 -10.98 0.08 -22.28
N SER A 53 -11.52 0.89 -21.38
CA SER A 53 -11.41 2.36 -21.38
C SER A 53 -10.09 2.90 -20.79
N ILE A 54 -8.96 2.22 -21.02
CA ILE A 54 -7.66 2.66 -20.49
C ILE A 54 -7.15 3.83 -21.34
N SER A 55 -7.32 5.06 -20.84
CA SER A 55 -6.77 6.25 -21.49
C SER A 55 -5.23 6.27 -21.41
N GLN A 56 -4.55 6.84 -22.41
CA GLN A 56 -3.11 7.14 -22.36
C GLN A 56 -2.74 7.99 -21.13
N THR A 57 -3.68 8.82 -20.64
CA THR A 57 -3.51 9.65 -19.44
C THR A 57 -3.40 8.82 -18.15
N ALA A 58 -3.91 7.59 -18.13
CA ALA A 58 -3.81 6.69 -16.99
C ALA A 58 -2.36 6.31 -16.72
N GLU A 59 -1.61 5.91 -17.76
CA GLU A 59 -0.20 5.54 -17.65
C GLU A 59 0.67 6.73 -17.21
N ARG A 60 0.47 7.90 -17.84
CA ARG A 60 1.11 9.17 -17.42
C ARG A 60 0.83 9.47 -15.94
N THR A 61 -0.39 9.22 -15.48
CA THR A 61 -0.79 9.40 -14.08
C THR A 61 -0.10 8.39 -13.16
N GLY A 62 0.04 7.13 -13.59
CA GLY A 62 0.81 6.10 -12.92
C GLY A 62 2.26 6.52 -12.70
N PHE A 63 2.99 6.88 -13.77
CA PHE A 63 4.37 7.35 -13.66
C PHE A 63 4.51 8.60 -12.80
N ARG A 64 3.57 9.55 -12.90
CA ARG A 64 3.54 10.73 -12.02
C ARG A 64 3.38 10.35 -10.55
N SER A 65 2.57 9.32 -10.25
CA SER A 65 2.41 8.80 -8.89
C SER A 65 3.72 8.22 -8.35
N VAL A 66 4.38 7.36 -9.14
CA VAL A 66 5.67 6.74 -8.78
C VAL A 66 6.74 7.80 -8.49
N ARG A 67 6.88 8.82 -9.35
CA ARG A 67 7.84 9.93 -9.12
C ARG A 67 7.57 10.67 -7.82
N ARG A 68 6.30 10.95 -7.50
CA ARG A 68 5.91 11.60 -6.24
C ARG A 68 6.20 10.71 -5.04
N LEU A 69 5.98 9.39 -5.13
CA LEU A 69 6.30 8.44 -4.07
C LEU A 69 7.80 8.42 -3.80
N ARG A 70 8.63 8.34 -4.85
CA ARG A 70 10.09 8.40 -4.76
C ARG A 70 10.54 9.71 -4.11
N GLN A 71 10.10 10.85 -4.63
CA GLN A 71 10.42 12.17 -4.07
C GLN A 71 10.08 12.26 -2.58
N ARG A 72 8.90 11.80 -2.17
CA ARG A 72 8.48 11.82 -0.76
C ARG A 72 9.34 10.90 0.12
N SER A 73 9.78 9.77 -0.42
CA SER A 73 10.69 8.86 0.29
C SER A 73 12.05 9.49 0.51
N LEU A 74 12.58 10.18 -0.50
CA LEU A 74 13.84 10.91 -0.43
C LEU A 74 13.74 12.06 0.57
N LEU A 75 12.70 12.89 0.48
CA LEU A 75 12.48 14.00 1.42
C LEU A 75 12.43 13.57 2.89
N ARG A 76 11.81 12.42 3.20
CA ARG A 76 11.82 11.90 4.58
C ARG A 76 13.21 11.46 5.01
N ARG A 77 13.95 10.77 4.13
CA ARG A 77 15.34 10.36 4.39
C ARG A 77 16.24 11.59 4.61
N GLU A 78 16.12 12.60 3.76
CA GLU A 78 16.87 13.85 3.84
C GLU A 78 16.58 14.60 5.15
N ARG A 79 15.31 14.71 5.55
CA ARG A 79 14.92 15.29 6.85
C ARG A 79 15.49 14.50 8.02
N LEU A 80 15.49 13.17 7.93
CA LEU A 80 16.08 12.31 8.95
C LEU A 80 17.60 12.49 9.04
N HIS A 81 18.31 12.61 7.91
CA HIS A 81 19.74 12.91 7.90
C HIS A 81 20.07 14.23 8.62
N ARG A 82 19.28 15.28 8.39
CA ARG A 82 19.48 16.59 9.01
C ARG A 82 19.38 16.53 10.53
N VAL A 83 18.33 15.87 11.04
CA VAL A 83 18.14 15.68 12.48
C VAL A 83 19.25 14.82 13.08
N LEU A 84 19.61 13.70 12.44
CA LEU A 84 20.68 12.82 12.92
C LEU A 84 22.05 13.50 12.90
N ASN A 85 22.28 14.45 11.99
CA ASN A 85 23.50 15.25 11.94
C ASN A 85 23.59 16.23 13.12
N ILE A 86 22.50 16.93 13.43
CA ILE A 86 22.43 17.84 14.60
C ILE A 86 22.65 17.06 15.90
N LEU A 87 22.07 15.86 16.00
CA LEU A 87 22.25 14.98 17.16
C LEU A 87 23.64 14.33 17.24
N GLY A 88 24.42 14.35 16.16
CA GLY A 88 25.71 13.67 16.08
C GLY A 88 25.60 12.14 16.08
N PHE A 89 24.50 11.57 15.56
CA PHE A 89 24.24 10.12 15.56
C PHE A 89 24.70 9.42 14.28
N LEU A 90 25.10 10.18 13.25
CA LEU A 90 25.55 9.60 11.99
C LEU A 90 26.98 9.06 12.10
N PRO A 91 27.24 7.82 11.64
CA PRO A 91 28.61 7.35 11.46
C PRO A 91 29.40 8.29 10.56
N HIS A 92 30.64 8.53 10.91
CA HIS A 92 31.51 9.46 10.19
C HIS A 92 31.64 9.16 8.69
N HIS A 93 31.81 7.89 8.30
CA HIS A 93 31.89 7.48 6.89
C HIS A 93 30.60 7.82 6.12
N TYR A 94 29.44 7.71 6.78
CA TYR A 94 28.14 7.94 6.18
C TYR A 94 27.84 9.44 6.09
N GLY A 95 28.04 10.17 7.20
CA GLY A 95 27.82 11.61 7.29
C GLY A 95 28.63 12.41 6.26
N ARG A 96 29.89 12.04 6.00
CA ARG A 96 30.74 12.71 4.99
C ARG A 96 30.17 12.69 3.57
N THR A 97 29.38 11.65 3.25
CA THR A 97 28.74 11.52 1.93
C THR A 97 27.47 12.35 1.79
N ILE A 98 26.97 12.96 2.86
CA ILE A 98 25.77 13.79 2.86
C ILE A 98 26.21 15.26 2.74
N ASP A 99 25.49 16.01 1.92
CA ASP A 99 25.61 17.45 1.79
C ASP A 99 24.71 18.12 2.83
N PHE A 100 25.31 18.87 3.75
CA PHE A 100 24.59 19.64 4.77
C PHE A 100 24.65 21.15 4.53
N GLU A 101 25.25 21.59 3.42
CA GLU A 101 25.46 23.01 3.12
C GLU A 101 24.57 23.48 1.96
N LYS A 102 24.65 22.80 0.80
CA LYS A 102 23.95 23.23 -0.43
C LYS A 102 22.67 22.44 -0.64
N ARG A 103 22.78 21.11 -0.68
CA ARG A 103 21.65 20.19 -0.86
C ARG A 103 21.38 19.44 0.43
N VAL A 104 20.90 20.19 1.42
CA VAL A 104 20.83 19.76 2.81
C VAL A 104 20.10 18.41 2.97
N GLY A 105 20.82 17.41 3.49
CA GLY A 105 20.34 16.05 3.72
C GLY A 105 20.45 15.11 2.52
N GLN A 106 20.85 15.58 1.34
CA GLN A 106 21.03 14.75 0.13
C GLN A 106 22.43 14.16 0.05
N PHE A 107 22.57 13.01 -0.63
CA PHE A 107 23.89 12.45 -0.89
C PHE A 107 24.67 13.24 -1.94
N LYS A 108 25.96 13.43 -1.69
CA LYS A 108 26.94 13.93 -2.66
C LYS A 108 27.08 12.92 -3.80
N ASN A 109 27.10 13.40 -5.03
CA ASN A 109 27.34 12.62 -6.26
C ASN A 109 26.50 11.34 -6.40
N ASN A 110 25.31 11.28 -5.78
CA ASN A 110 24.41 10.11 -5.78
C ASN A 110 25.05 8.79 -5.27
N LEU A 111 26.03 8.85 -4.36
CA LEU A 111 26.74 7.66 -3.86
C LEU A 111 25.86 6.65 -3.10
N GLU A 112 24.83 7.14 -2.39
CA GLU A 112 23.90 6.35 -1.54
C GLU A 112 24.54 5.15 -0.78
N PRO A 113 25.56 5.37 0.08
CA PRO A 113 26.20 4.29 0.82
C PRO A 113 25.23 3.59 1.80
N LYS A 114 25.58 2.37 2.20
CA LYS A 114 24.88 1.67 3.30
C LYS A 114 25.50 2.10 4.63
N ILE A 115 24.70 2.65 5.54
CA ILE A 115 25.18 3.09 6.88
C ILE A 115 25.90 2.00 7.68
N ALA A 116 25.56 0.73 7.45
CA ALA A 116 26.14 -0.40 8.17
C ALA A 116 27.49 -0.88 7.59
N TYR A 117 27.94 -0.35 6.45
CA TYR A 117 29.15 -0.79 5.77
C TYR A 117 30.03 0.39 5.41
N PHE A 118 31.29 0.36 5.83
CA PHE A 118 32.29 1.35 5.49
C PHE A 118 33.44 0.71 4.70
N GLN A 119 34.13 1.51 3.89
CA GLN A 119 35.30 1.06 3.16
C GLN A 119 36.54 1.29 4.03
N ASN A 120 37.31 0.24 4.29
CA ASN A 120 38.58 0.32 5.02
C ASN A 120 39.72 0.84 4.12
N ASP A 121 40.91 1.04 4.68
CA ASP A 121 42.09 1.55 3.96
C ASP A 121 42.52 0.66 2.79
N SER A 122 42.19 -0.64 2.84
CA SER A 122 42.45 -1.61 1.76
C SER A 122 41.38 -1.61 0.66
N GLY A 123 40.39 -0.72 0.74
CA GLY A 123 39.30 -0.62 -0.22
C GLY A 123 38.18 -1.65 -0.04
N LYS A 124 38.21 -2.47 1.02
CA LYS A 124 37.20 -3.50 1.30
C LYS A 124 36.09 -2.98 2.19
N PHE A 125 34.86 -3.44 1.94
CA PHE A 125 33.71 -3.12 2.78
C PHE A 125 33.72 -3.97 4.06
N GLU A 126 33.68 -3.29 5.20
CA GLU A 126 33.54 -3.89 6.51
C GLU A 126 32.22 -3.49 7.16
N PHE A 127 31.65 -4.42 7.91
CA PHE A 127 30.46 -4.17 8.70
C PHE A 127 30.82 -3.36 9.94
N LEU A 128 30.06 -2.29 10.21
CA LEU A 128 30.34 -1.34 11.29
C LEU A 128 29.98 -1.92 12.67
N PHE A 129 28.84 -2.61 12.78
CA PHE A 129 28.24 -2.98 14.07
C PHE A 129 28.67 -4.38 14.55
N LYS A 130 29.99 -4.65 14.56
CA LYS A 130 30.54 -5.99 14.85
C LYS A 130 30.17 -6.48 16.26
N ASP A 131 30.23 -5.63 17.27
CA ASP A 131 29.93 -6.00 18.66
C ASP A 131 28.50 -6.53 18.81
N SER A 132 27.52 -5.80 18.29
CA SER A 132 26.12 -6.25 18.28
C SER A 132 25.88 -7.48 17.40
N PHE A 133 26.67 -7.66 16.34
CA PHE A 133 26.64 -8.90 15.57
C PHE A 133 27.18 -10.08 16.39
N GLU A 134 28.26 -9.91 17.16
CA GLU A 134 28.82 -10.95 18.01
C GLU A 134 27.89 -11.33 19.16
N GLU A 135 27.23 -10.34 19.79
CA GLU A 135 26.17 -10.58 20.77
C GLU A 135 25.02 -11.40 20.15
N MET A 136 24.57 -11.05 18.94
CA MET A 136 23.57 -11.82 18.21
C MET A 136 24.05 -13.24 17.90
N VAL A 137 25.29 -13.41 17.44
CA VAL A 137 25.87 -14.73 17.16
C VAL A 137 25.93 -15.58 18.41
N ALA A 138 26.19 -14.99 19.59
CA ALA A 138 26.16 -15.70 20.86
C ALA A 138 24.77 -16.27 21.19
N ASP A 139 23.68 -15.55 20.85
CA ASP A 139 22.32 -16.09 20.97
C ASP A 139 22.11 -17.30 20.04
N PHE A 140 22.54 -17.21 18.77
CA PHE A 140 22.45 -18.33 17.83
C PHE A 140 23.28 -19.54 18.28
N ARG A 141 24.46 -19.34 18.87
CA ARG A 141 25.28 -20.43 19.40
C ARG A 141 24.57 -21.19 20.53
N LYS A 142 23.78 -20.49 21.35
CA LYS A 142 23.00 -21.08 22.43
C LYS A 142 21.76 -21.80 21.90
N SER A 143 20.99 -21.16 21.02
CA SER A 143 19.72 -21.71 20.53
C SER A 143 19.89 -22.79 19.45
N GLN A 144 20.94 -22.68 18.64
CA GLN A 144 21.17 -23.54 17.47
C GLN A 144 22.67 -23.83 17.26
N PRO A 145 23.31 -24.57 18.17
CA PRO A 145 24.73 -24.91 18.06
C PRO A 145 25.07 -25.66 16.76
N GLN A 146 24.11 -26.40 16.20
CA GLN A 146 24.26 -27.15 14.95
C GLN A 146 24.58 -26.28 13.73
N LEU A 147 24.28 -24.97 13.77
CA LEU A 147 24.63 -24.07 12.67
C LEU A 147 26.14 -23.86 12.57
N PHE A 148 26.88 -23.97 13.66
CA PHE A 148 28.30 -23.60 13.71
C PHE A 148 29.23 -24.77 13.36
N PHE A 149 28.83 -25.60 12.40
CA PHE A 149 29.70 -26.66 11.88
C PHE A 149 30.83 -26.08 11.03
N LYS A 150 32.02 -26.67 11.13
CA LYS A 150 33.14 -26.35 10.26
C LYS A 150 32.97 -27.10 8.95
N ASN A 151 33.00 -26.38 7.83
CA ASN A 151 33.03 -27.00 6.51
C ASN A 151 34.38 -27.70 6.25
N LYS A 152 34.50 -28.42 5.12
CA LYS A 152 35.74 -29.10 4.69
C LYS A 152 36.99 -28.19 4.61
N LYS A 153 36.82 -26.85 4.64
CA LYS A 153 37.90 -25.85 4.64
C LYS A 153 38.13 -25.22 6.04
N GLY A 154 37.57 -25.82 7.10
CA GLY A 154 37.69 -25.35 8.47
C GLY A 154 36.90 -24.07 8.81
N LYS A 155 36.08 -23.55 7.88
CA LYS A 155 35.29 -22.32 8.08
C LYS A 155 33.90 -22.65 8.63
N GLU A 156 33.51 -21.96 9.70
CA GLU A 156 32.16 -22.04 10.27
C GLU A 156 31.11 -21.47 9.32
N ALA A 157 29.85 -21.91 9.46
CA ALA A 157 28.74 -21.35 8.72
C ALA A 157 28.59 -19.85 9.02
N LYS A 158 28.31 -19.07 7.99
CA LYS A 158 28.22 -17.61 8.10
C LYS A 158 26.79 -17.18 8.37
N ILE A 159 26.58 -16.48 9.47
CA ILE A 159 25.33 -15.78 9.76
C ILE A 159 25.34 -14.43 9.02
N PRO A 160 24.25 -14.04 8.34
CA PRO A 160 24.17 -12.75 7.66
C PRO A 160 24.24 -11.55 8.63
N TYR A 161 25.11 -10.57 8.35
CA TYR A 161 25.20 -9.32 9.12
C TYR A 161 23.89 -8.53 9.14
N ASP A 162 23.09 -8.62 8.07
CA ASP A 162 21.82 -7.89 7.99
C ASP A 162 20.80 -8.34 9.04
N TRP A 163 20.99 -9.51 9.68
CA TRP A 163 20.13 -9.98 10.77
C TRP A 163 20.35 -9.20 12.07
N THR A 164 21.53 -8.59 12.25
CA THR A 164 21.84 -7.71 13.39
C THR A 164 20.81 -6.61 13.54
N LEU A 165 20.20 -6.17 12.44
CA LEU A 165 19.13 -5.19 12.47
C LEU A 165 17.90 -5.65 13.28
N TYR A 166 17.49 -6.91 13.15
CA TYR A 166 16.33 -7.44 13.89
C TYR A 166 16.70 -7.71 15.35
N TYR A 167 17.94 -8.14 15.60
CA TYR A 167 18.50 -8.23 16.94
C TYR A 167 18.48 -6.87 17.65
N LEU A 168 19.00 -5.81 16.99
CA LEU A 168 19.02 -4.45 17.51
C LEU A 168 17.61 -3.93 17.80
N ARG A 169 16.63 -4.24 16.95
CA ARG A 169 15.22 -3.86 17.21
C ARG A 169 14.66 -4.51 18.47
N LYS A 170 15.04 -5.77 18.77
CA LYS A 170 14.69 -6.42 20.04
C LYS A 170 15.48 -5.81 21.21
N LYS A 171 16.80 -5.65 21.07
CA LYS A 171 17.70 -5.11 22.10
C LYS A 171 17.31 -3.69 22.53
N ALA A 172 17.00 -2.82 21.56
CA ALA A 172 16.73 -1.40 21.80
C ALA A 172 15.43 -1.11 22.56
N ILE A 173 14.57 -2.11 22.77
CA ILE A 173 13.35 -1.95 23.60
C ILE A 173 13.69 -1.98 25.10
N SER A 174 14.81 -2.59 25.49
CA SER A 174 15.15 -2.80 26.92
C SER A 174 16.59 -2.46 27.30
N LYS A 175 17.52 -2.45 26.34
CA LYS A 175 18.94 -2.19 26.56
C LYS A 175 19.40 -1.02 25.71
N MET A 176 20.45 -0.34 26.17
CA MET A 176 21.13 0.68 25.39
C MET A 176 21.71 0.10 24.10
N ILE A 177 21.55 0.85 23.01
CA ILE A 177 22.29 0.66 21.75
C ILE A 177 23.09 1.94 21.47
N SER A 178 24.12 1.85 20.62
CA SER A 178 24.92 3.03 20.24
C SER A 178 24.10 4.03 19.41
N LYS A 179 24.60 5.27 19.33
CA LYS A 179 23.97 6.36 18.57
C LYS A 179 23.87 6.01 17.08
N GLU A 180 24.93 5.42 16.55
CA GLU A 180 25.06 4.94 15.18
C GLU A 180 24.11 3.79 14.88
N GLU A 181 23.92 2.85 15.83
CA GLU A 181 22.93 1.78 15.70
C GLU A 181 21.52 2.33 15.68
N LEU A 182 21.21 3.31 16.54
CA LEU A 182 19.90 3.96 16.56
C LEU A 182 19.64 4.73 15.25
N ALA A 183 20.64 5.41 14.69
CA ALA A 183 20.55 6.01 13.36
C ALA A 183 20.25 4.96 12.27
N TRP A 184 20.91 3.79 12.33
CA TRP A 184 20.65 2.69 11.40
C TRP A 184 19.20 2.17 11.51
N LEU A 185 18.69 1.98 12.73
CA LEU A 185 17.30 1.59 12.97
C LEU A 185 16.31 2.62 12.40
N LEU A 186 16.51 3.90 12.70
CA LEU A 186 15.62 4.98 12.22
C LEU A 186 15.57 5.05 10.69
N LEU A 187 16.72 4.91 10.03
CA LEU A 187 16.80 4.87 8.56
C LEU A 187 16.11 3.62 8.00
N HIS A 188 16.21 2.47 8.68
CA HIS A 188 15.47 1.28 8.29
C HIS A 188 13.96 1.46 8.40
N PHE A 189 13.45 2.03 9.50
CA PHE A 189 12.03 2.35 9.63
C PHE A 189 11.56 3.35 8.56
N ASN A 190 12.37 4.34 8.20
CA ASN A 190 12.05 5.24 7.08
C ASN A 190 11.91 4.49 5.74
N GLN A 191 12.73 3.45 5.50
CA GLN A 191 12.61 2.59 4.32
C GLN A 191 11.42 1.63 4.40
N LYS A 192 11.12 1.08 5.59
CA LYS A 192 10.13 0.03 5.85
C LYS A 192 9.14 0.47 6.94
N ARG A 193 8.15 1.26 6.52
CA ARG A 193 7.18 1.92 7.41
C ARG A 193 5.73 1.37 7.35
N GLY A 194 5.55 0.20 6.75
CA GLY A 194 4.24 -0.45 6.60
C GLY A 194 3.23 0.28 5.71
N TYR A 195 2.09 -0.39 5.52
CA TYR A 195 0.94 0.12 4.75
C TYR A 195 0.03 0.96 5.63
N TYR A 196 -0.45 2.09 5.12
CA TYR A 196 -1.46 2.90 5.82
C TYR A 196 -2.72 2.90 4.99
N GLN A 197 -3.70 2.13 5.47
CA GLN A 197 -5.00 2.01 4.84
C GLN A 197 -5.72 3.36 4.94
N LEU A 198 -6.12 3.89 3.78
CA LEU A 198 -6.85 5.15 3.73
C LEU A 198 -8.34 4.90 3.96
N ARG A 199 -9.03 5.92 4.47
CA ARG A 199 -10.49 5.90 4.66
C ARG A 199 -11.18 5.59 3.31
N GLY A 200 -12.01 4.55 3.28
CA GLY A 200 -12.68 4.06 2.06
C GLY A 200 -11.96 2.91 1.32
N GLU A 201 -10.78 2.49 1.80
CA GLU A 201 -10.17 1.20 1.41
C GLU A 201 -10.57 0.07 2.36
N GLU A 202 -11.45 0.33 3.33
CA GLU A 202 -12.16 -0.72 4.05
C GLU A 202 -13.07 -1.41 3.04
N GLU A 203 -12.72 -2.65 2.65
CA GLU A 203 -13.67 -3.48 1.91
C GLU A 203 -14.92 -3.65 2.77
N ALA A 204 -16.09 -3.61 2.14
CA ALA A 204 -17.34 -3.94 2.79
C ALA A 204 -17.14 -5.32 3.44
N VAL A 205 -17.14 -5.35 4.78
CA VAL A 205 -17.10 -6.61 5.51
C VAL A 205 -18.40 -7.31 5.14
N GLU A 206 -18.32 -8.35 4.29
CA GLU A 206 -19.44 -9.26 4.14
C GLU A 206 -19.63 -9.93 5.50
N GLU A 207 -20.52 -9.40 6.34
CA GLU A 207 -20.78 -9.88 7.71
C GLU A 207 -21.03 -11.40 7.75
N ASN A 208 -21.51 -11.95 6.63
CA ASN A 208 -21.83 -13.35 6.45
C ASN A 208 -20.63 -14.24 6.06
N LYS A 209 -19.40 -13.71 5.94
CA LYS A 209 -18.21 -14.49 5.57
C LYS A 209 -16.94 -14.07 6.30
N SER A 210 -16.14 -15.05 6.72
CA SER A 210 -14.79 -14.84 7.22
C SER A 210 -13.77 -15.36 6.21
N VAL A 211 -12.82 -14.51 5.79
CA VAL A 211 -11.75 -14.88 4.86
C VAL A 211 -10.41 -14.87 5.57
N LYS A 212 -9.76 -16.02 5.67
CA LYS A 212 -8.49 -16.22 6.40
C LYS A 212 -7.42 -16.82 5.48
N TYR A 213 -6.18 -16.45 5.73
CA TYR A 213 -5.02 -17.08 5.10
C TYR A 213 -4.44 -18.13 6.05
N CYS A 214 -4.21 -19.33 5.54
CA CYS A 214 -3.63 -20.46 6.28
C CYS A 214 -2.48 -21.07 5.50
N ALA A 215 -1.43 -21.52 6.19
CA ALA A 215 -0.37 -22.32 5.60
C ALA A 215 -0.37 -23.67 6.31
N LEU A 216 -0.79 -24.73 5.60
CA LEU A 216 -1.07 -26.05 6.18
C LEU A 216 -0.21 -27.10 5.49
N ARG A 217 0.31 -28.06 6.26
CA ARG A 217 0.98 -29.25 5.71
C ARG A 217 -0.04 -30.18 5.08
N VAL A 218 0.29 -30.67 3.88
CA VAL A 218 -0.47 -31.72 3.19
C VAL A 218 -0.01 -33.08 3.72
N GLU A 219 -0.93 -33.85 4.30
CA GLU A 219 -0.64 -35.20 4.79
C GLU A 219 -0.68 -36.21 3.65
N LYS A 220 -1.76 -36.19 2.87
CA LYS A 220 -1.97 -37.12 1.76
C LYS A 220 -2.77 -36.48 0.62
N VAL A 221 -2.56 -36.98 -0.58
CA VAL A 221 -3.28 -36.57 -1.79
C VAL A 221 -3.86 -37.82 -2.45
N GLU A 222 -5.17 -37.88 -2.58
CA GLU A 222 -5.87 -39.01 -3.18
C GLU A 222 -6.58 -38.57 -4.47
N PRO A 223 -6.40 -39.27 -5.60
CA PRO A 223 -7.21 -39.04 -6.79
C PRO A 223 -8.65 -39.46 -6.51
N ALA A 224 -9.59 -38.64 -6.92
CA ALA A 224 -11.02 -38.90 -6.81
C ALA A 224 -11.59 -39.23 -8.20
N GLU A 225 -12.13 -38.23 -8.91
CA GLU A 225 -12.88 -38.40 -10.15
C GLU A 225 -12.12 -37.83 -11.36
N LYS A 226 -12.38 -38.37 -12.57
CA LYS A 226 -11.96 -37.71 -13.82
C LYS A 226 -12.82 -36.48 -14.08
N GLY A 227 -12.17 -35.33 -14.25
CA GLY A 227 -12.78 -34.06 -14.63
C GLY A 227 -13.00 -33.92 -16.14
N LYS A 228 -13.45 -32.73 -16.56
CA LYS A 228 -13.56 -32.36 -17.99
C LYS A 228 -12.16 -32.00 -18.53
N ASN A 229 -11.89 -32.29 -19.80
CA ASN A 229 -10.63 -32.00 -20.51
C ASN A 229 -9.37 -32.68 -19.93
N ASP A 230 -9.47 -33.97 -19.59
CA ASP A 230 -8.35 -34.82 -19.13
C ASP A 230 -7.75 -34.43 -17.77
N ASP A 231 -8.41 -33.55 -17.02
CA ASP A 231 -8.07 -33.22 -15.64
C ASP A 231 -8.47 -34.37 -14.69
N ILE A 232 -7.70 -34.61 -13.64
CA ILE A 232 -8.08 -35.48 -12.50
C ILE A 232 -8.39 -34.59 -11.31
N TRP A 233 -9.51 -34.85 -10.62
CA TRP A 233 -9.82 -34.24 -9.33
C TRP A 233 -9.08 -34.96 -8.22
N TYR A 234 -8.50 -34.19 -7.29
CA TYR A 234 -7.78 -34.70 -6.14
C TYR A 234 -8.41 -34.17 -4.84
N ASN A 235 -8.45 -35.03 -3.83
CA ASN A 235 -8.71 -34.68 -2.45
C ASN A 235 -7.36 -34.55 -1.72
N VAL A 236 -7.05 -33.33 -1.30
CA VAL A 236 -5.82 -32.99 -0.56
C VAL A 236 -6.16 -32.89 0.91
N TYR A 237 -5.66 -33.82 1.72
CA TYR A 237 -5.90 -33.88 3.16
C TYR A 237 -4.83 -33.05 3.88
N LEU A 238 -5.28 -32.14 4.75
CA LEU A 238 -4.44 -31.19 5.47
C LEU A 238 -4.28 -31.64 6.93
N GLU A 239 -3.18 -31.22 7.57
CA GLU A 239 -2.81 -31.61 8.95
C GLU A 239 -3.84 -31.31 10.04
N ASN A 240 -4.79 -30.41 9.77
CA ASN A 240 -5.88 -30.05 10.67
C ASN A 240 -7.18 -30.80 10.36
N GLY A 241 -7.13 -31.86 9.56
CA GLY A 241 -8.28 -32.68 9.18
C GLY A 241 -9.14 -32.09 8.05
N TRP A 242 -8.78 -30.94 7.50
CA TRP A 242 -9.51 -30.35 6.38
C TRP A 242 -9.17 -31.00 5.04
N ILE A 243 -10.13 -30.98 4.11
CA ILE A 243 -9.98 -31.56 2.77
C ILE A 243 -10.13 -30.45 1.74
N TYR A 244 -9.08 -30.23 0.94
CA TYR A 244 -9.08 -29.33 -0.21
C TYR A 244 -9.26 -30.11 -1.51
N ARG A 245 -10.32 -29.82 -2.26
CA ARG A 245 -10.62 -30.48 -3.54
C ARG A 245 -10.19 -29.59 -4.72
N ARG A 246 -9.38 -30.13 -5.64
CA ARG A 246 -8.88 -29.40 -6.83
C ARG A 246 -8.66 -30.32 -8.04
N SER A 247 -8.86 -29.81 -9.25
CA SER A 247 -8.48 -30.48 -10.50
C SER A 247 -7.05 -30.14 -10.96
N SER A 248 -6.36 -31.11 -11.56
CA SER A 248 -5.04 -30.93 -12.17
C SER A 248 -4.85 -31.91 -13.33
N LYS A 249 -4.16 -31.48 -14.38
CA LYS A 249 -3.75 -32.33 -15.52
C LYS A 249 -2.61 -33.28 -15.16
N THR A 250 -1.77 -32.86 -14.21
CA THR A 250 -0.61 -33.63 -13.76
C THR A 250 -0.82 -34.10 -12.33
N PHE A 251 -0.13 -35.19 -11.96
CA PHE A 251 -0.13 -35.69 -10.60
C PHE A 251 0.25 -34.60 -9.59
N LEU A 252 -0.54 -34.48 -8.53
CA LEU A 252 -0.36 -33.50 -7.46
C LEU A 252 0.58 -34.06 -6.39
N ASP A 253 1.89 -33.97 -6.66
CA ASP A 253 2.93 -34.40 -5.72
C ASP A 253 3.12 -33.39 -4.57
N TRP A 254 2.11 -33.30 -3.71
CA TRP A 254 2.06 -32.32 -2.62
C TRP A 254 2.20 -32.95 -1.24
N ALA A 255 2.17 -34.28 -1.13
CA ALA A 255 2.30 -34.97 0.15
C ALA A 255 3.59 -34.55 0.87
N GLY A 256 3.47 -34.18 2.14
CA GLY A 256 4.57 -33.68 2.97
C GLY A 256 4.92 -32.20 2.76
N LEU A 257 4.37 -31.52 1.76
CA LEU A 257 4.64 -30.09 1.51
C LEU A 257 3.67 -29.20 2.28
N VAL A 258 4.15 -28.04 2.74
CA VAL A 258 3.30 -26.96 3.28
C VAL A 258 2.78 -26.12 2.12
N LYS A 259 1.46 -25.95 2.04
CA LYS A 259 0.78 -25.17 1.00
C LYS A 259 -0.03 -24.03 1.63
N GLU A 260 -0.14 -22.94 0.87
CA GLU A 260 -0.84 -21.73 1.31
C GLU A 260 -2.26 -21.70 0.72
N PHE A 261 -3.25 -21.41 1.56
CA PHE A 261 -4.66 -21.42 1.21
C PHE A 261 -5.37 -20.15 1.71
N ILE A 262 -6.33 -19.68 0.92
CA ILE A 262 -7.38 -18.78 1.40
C ILE A 262 -8.58 -19.65 1.77
N VAL A 263 -8.98 -19.57 3.03
CA VAL A 263 -10.14 -20.27 3.59
C VAL A 263 -11.26 -19.25 3.77
N THR A 264 -12.41 -19.52 3.18
CA THR A 264 -13.61 -18.71 3.38
C THR A 264 -14.62 -19.54 4.16
N GLU A 265 -14.98 -19.07 5.35
CA GLU A 265 -15.97 -19.67 6.24
C GLU A 265 -17.28 -18.87 6.11
N ASP A 266 -18.39 -19.54 5.81
CA ASP A 266 -19.70 -18.89 5.77
C ASP A 266 -20.21 -18.73 7.22
N LEU A 267 -20.62 -17.53 7.60
CA LEU A 267 -21.10 -17.21 8.95
C LEU A 267 -22.63 -17.08 9.01
N ASN A 268 -23.17 -17.40 10.18
CA ASN A 268 -24.52 -17.08 10.62
C ASN A 268 -24.61 -15.63 11.12
N PRO A 269 -25.82 -15.06 11.26
CA PRO A 269 -26.00 -13.71 11.81
C PRO A 269 -25.47 -13.53 13.24
N ASP A 270 -25.32 -14.61 14.00
CA ASP A 270 -24.75 -14.65 15.35
C ASP A 270 -23.21 -14.77 15.37
N GLY A 271 -22.56 -14.86 14.20
CA GLY A 271 -21.11 -15.02 14.05
C GLY A 271 -20.60 -16.46 14.13
N THR A 272 -21.46 -17.46 14.32
CA THR A 272 -21.06 -18.88 14.27
C THR A 272 -20.89 -19.37 12.84
N ILE A 273 -20.10 -20.43 12.63
CA ILE A 273 -19.87 -20.99 11.29
C ILE A 273 -21.11 -21.78 10.85
N LYS A 274 -21.60 -21.51 9.63
CA LYS A 274 -22.69 -22.27 9.02
C LYS A 274 -22.27 -23.72 8.85
N THR A 275 -23.16 -24.65 9.18
CA THR A 275 -22.98 -26.07 8.91
C THR A 275 -23.71 -26.47 7.63
N ASP A 276 -23.19 -27.49 6.94
CA ASP A 276 -23.88 -28.16 5.85
C ASP A 276 -24.95 -29.13 6.38
N LYS A 277 -25.66 -29.80 5.47
CA LYS A 277 -26.71 -30.77 5.81
C LYS A 277 -26.19 -31.99 6.59
N GLU A 278 -24.88 -32.21 6.61
CA GLU A 278 -24.20 -33.31 7.32
C GLU A 278 -23.62 -32.85 8.66
N GLY A 279 -23.84 -31.59 9.06
CA GLY A 279 -23.34 -31.03 10.32
C GLY A 279 -21.87 -30.61 10.26
N LYS A 280 -21.21 -30.65 9.09
CA LYS A 280 -19.83 -30.16 8.92
C LYS A 280 -19.81 -28.67 8.65
N GLU A 281 -18.81 -27.98 9.16
CA GLU A 281 -18.61 -26.56 8.98
C GLU A 281 -18.40 -26.21 7.49
N LYS A 282 -19.25 -25.33 6.97
CA LYS A 282 -19.28 -24.92 5.58
C LYS A 282 -18.14 -23.97 5.28
N ARG A 283 -17.08 -24.53 4.70
CA ARG A 283 -15.85 -23.82 4.33
C ARG A 283 -15.51 -24.04 2.86
N SER A 284 -14.86 -23.07 2.25
CA SER A 284 -14.29 -23.19 0.91
C SER A 284 -12.82 -22.81 0.92
N PHE A 285 -12.07 -23.42 0.01
CA PHE A 285 -10.62 -23.27 -0.09
C PHE A 285 -10.25 -22.78 -1.48
N LYS A 286 -9.31 -21.85 -1.53
CA LYS A 286 -8.75 -21.32 -2.77
C LYS A 286 -7.24 -21.26 -2.67
N ALA A 287 -6.55 -21.59 -3.76
CA ALA A 287 -5.12 -21.35 -3.88
C ALA A 287 -4.82 -19.85 -3.82
N VAL A 288 -3.81 -19.47 -3.05
CA VAL A 288 -3.46 -18.07 -2.80
C VAL A 288 -2.97 -17.39 -4.09
N ASN A 289 -3.58 -16.27 -4.44
CA ASN A 289 -3.08 -15.31 -5.39
C ASN A 289 -2.57 -14.08 -4.63
N SER A 290 -1.26 -13.87 -4.59
CA SER A 290 -0.65 -12.82 -3.75
C SER A 290 -1.08 -11.39 -4.09
N GLU A 291 -1.50 -11.11 -5.33
CA GLU A 291 -1.96 -9.78 -5.74
C GLU A 291 -3.42 -9.53 -5.36
N LYS A 292 -4.27 -10.55 -5.45
CA LYS A 292 -5.70 -10.44 -5.14
C LYS A 292 -6.00 -10.64 -3.66
N ASP A 293 -5.32 -11.59 -3.03
CA ASP A 293 -5.62 -12.05 -1.67
C ASP A 293 -4.71 -11.36 -0.61
N TRP A 294 -4.08 -10.23 -0.98
CA TRP A 294 -3.10 -9.53 -0.14
C TRP A 294 -3.69 -9.05 1.20
N ILE A 295 -4.99 -8.76 1.25
CA ILE A 295 -5.68 -8.34 2.48
C ILE A 295 -5.78 -9.47 3.49
N ALA A 296 -6.17 -10.68 3.05
CA ALA A 296 -6.25 -11.86 3.92
C ALA A 296 -4.85 -12.28 4.41
N ILE A 297 -3.86 -12.23 3.52
CA ILE A 297 -2.45 -12.44 3.85
C ILE A 297 -1.96 -11.43 4.91
N LYS A 298 -2.29 -10.15 4.72
CA LYS A 298 -1.96 -9.06 5.65
C LYS A 298 -2.57 -9.37 7.02
N LYS A 299 -3.90 -9.58 7.09
CA LYS A 299 -4.62 -9.86 8.34
C LYS A 299 -4.04 -11.07 9.09
N SER A 300 -3.79 -12.18 8.41
CA SER A 300 -3.19 -13.36 9.06
C SER A 300 -1.78 -13.10 9.60
N THR A 301 -0.96 -12.30 8.90
CA THR A 301 0.36 -11.92 9.40
C THR A 301 0.25 -11.04 10.64
N GLU A 302 -0.72 -10.13 10.65
CA GLU A 302 -0.99 -9.22 11.77
C GLU A 302 -1.50 -9.98 12.99
N GLU A 303 -2.43 -10.91 12.82
CA GLU A 303 -2.93 -11.81 13.88
C GLU A 303 -1.78 -12.58 14.51
N LYS A 304 -0.91 -13.21 13.73
CA LYS A 304 0.27 -13.93 14.25
C LYS A 304 1.20 -13.06 15.09
N ILE A 305 1.37 -11.79 14.70
CA ILE A 305 2.20 -10.85 15.47
C ILE A 305 1.48 -10.49 16.77
N LEU A 306 0.17 -10.19 16.72
CA LEU A 306 -0.64 -9.87 17.90
C LEU A 306 -0.68 -11.03 18.90
N ASP A 307 -0.99 -12.24 18.43
CA ASP A 307 -1.06 -13.46 19.24
C ASP A 307 0.28 -13.78 19.91
N SER A 308 1.39 -13.42 19.25
CA SER A 308 2.72 -13.61 19.82
C SER A 308 3.04 -12.66 20.98
N GLY A 309 2.27 -11.57 21.14
CA GLY A 309 2.53 -10.51 22.11
C GLY A 309 3.83 -9.73 21.86
N LYS A 310 4.43 -9.85 20.67
CA LYS A 310 5.76 -9.29 20.34
C LYS A 310 5.66 -8.15 19.33
N THR A 311 6.66 -7.28 19.35
CA THR A 311 6.87 -6.29 18.28
C THR A 311 7.37 -6.96 16.99
N VAL A 312 7.28 -6.28 15.84
CA VAL A 312 7.66 -6.85 14.55
C VAL A 312 9.14 -7.26 14.52
N GLY A 313 10.03 -6.43 15.06
CA GLY A 313 11.46 -6.72 15.16
C GLY A 313 11.74 -7.98 15.99
N THR A 314 11.15 -8.06 17.19
CA THR A 314 11.28 -9.21 18.10
C THR A 314 10.71 -10.48 17.50
N PHE A 315 9.52 -10.40 16.90
CA PHE A 315 8.87 -11.52 16.22
C PHE A 315 9.75 -12.09 15.10
N ILE A 316 10.31 -11.22 14.24
CA ILE A 316 11.22 -11.64 13.18
C ILE A 316 12.48 -12.29 13.77
N TYR A 317 13.12 -11.64 14.75
CA TYR A 317 14.38 -12.13 15.30
C TYR A 317 14.23 -13.50 15.96
N GLU A 318 13.18 -13.69 16.78
CA GLU A 318 12.94 -14.96 17.45
C GLU A 318 12.53 -16.07 16.47
N THR A 319 11.81 -15.72 15.41
CA THR A 319 11.55 -16.68 14.32
C THR A 319 12.85 -17.12 13.65
N LEU A 320 13.81 -16.20 13.43
CA LEU A 320 15.12 -16.56 12.86
C LEU A 320 15.95 -17.44 13.80
N LEU A 321 15.90 -17.19 15.10
CA LEU A 321 16.56 -18.03 16.11
C LEU A 321 16.02 -19.47 16.10
N GLN A 322 14.74 -19.66 15.79
CA GLN A 322 14.12 -20.99 15.69
C GLN A 322 14.28 -21.60 14.30
N LYS A 323 14.22 -20.78 13.25
CA LYS A 323 14.19 -21.20 11.84
C LYS A 323 15.03 -20.27 10.95
N PRO A 324 16.35 -20.51 10.84
CA PRO A 324 17.27 -19.65 10.07
C PRO A 324 17.02 -19.63 8.56
N ASP A 325 16.45 -20.69 8.00
CA ASP A 325 16.06 -20.77 6.59
C ASP A 325 14.81 -19.93 6.27
N GLN A 326 14.21 -19.29 7.28
CA GLN A 326 13.00 -18.49 7.12
C GLN A 326 13.25 -17.25 6.27
N LYS A 327 12.63 -17.22 5.08
CA LYS A 327 12.56 -16.02 4.26
C LYS A 327 11.74 -14.94 4.99
N ILE A 328 12.39 -13.83 5.35
CA ILE A 328 11.75 -12.73 6.06
C ILE A 328 10.80 -11.97 5.13
N ARG A 329 11.35 -11.34 4.08
CA ARG A 329 10.59 -10.49 3.15
C ARG A 329 9.83 -11.34 2.14
N GLY A 330 8.52 -11.12 2.04
CA GLY A 330 7.66 -11.81 1.08
C GLY A 330 7.15 -13.17 1.54
N LYS A 331 7.56 -13.64 2.73
CA LYS A 331 7.04 -14.88 3.34
C LYS A 331 6.67 -14.69 4.81
N LEU A 332 7.62 -14.50 5.72
CA LEU A 332 7.31 -14.27 7.14
C LEU A 332 6.54 -12.96 7.34
N ILE A 333 7.07 -11.87 6.80
CA ILE A 333 6.44 -10.56 6.79
C ILE A 333 6.24 -10.14 5.32
N ARG A 334 4.98 -10.03 4.93
CA ARG A 334 4.56 -9.46 3.64
C ARG A 334 4.18 -8.00 3.84
N THR A 335 2.89 -7.68 3.75
CA THR A 335 2.34 -6.35 4.02
C THR A 335 1.67 -6.39 5.39
N ILE A 336 2.00 -5.43 6.25
CA ILE A 336 1.33 -5.21 7.54
C ILE A 336 1.02 -3.72 7.71
N GLU A 337 0.09 -3.40 8.60
CA GLU A 337 -0.27 -2.04 8.93
C GLU A 337 0.89 -1.26 9.52
N ARG A 338 0.92 0.01 9.16
CA ARG A 338 1.85 1.00 9.68
C ARG A 338 1.85 1.07 11.20
N LYS A 339 0.71 0.78 11.86
CA LYS A 339 0.60 0.80 13.33
C LYS A 339 1.65 -0.09 13.99
N PHE A 340 1.87 -1.31 13.49
CA PHE A 340 2.83 -2.25 14.06
C PHE A 340 4.26 -1.70 14.07
N TYR A 341 4.69 -1.08 12.97
CA TYR A 341 5.99 -0.42 12.90
C TYR A 341 6.05 0.84 13.75
N LYS A 342 4.95 1.60 13.81
CA LYS A 342 4.87 2.84 14.58
C LYS A 342 4.95 2.57 16.09
N ASP A 343 4.23 1.57 16.57
CA ASP A 343 4.19 1.20 17.97
C ASP A 343 5.51 0.59 18.42
N GLU A 344 6.13 -0.27 17.60
CA GLU A 344 7.48 -0.75 17.87
C GLU A 344 8.50 0.38 17.93
N LEU A 345 8.49 1.30 16.95
CA LEU A 345 9.45 2.41 16.97
C LEU A 345 9.21 3.35 18.15
N ARG A 346 7.94 3.54 18.57
CA ARG A 346 7.62 4.28 19.79
C ARG A 346 8.28 3.62 21.00
N LEU A 347 8.11 2.31 21.19
CA LEU A 347 8.71 1.57 22.30
C LEU A 347 10.24 1.69 22.31
N ILE A 348 10.87 1.54 21.14
CA ILE A 348 12.32 1.73 20.98
C ILE A 348 12.73 3.14 21.40
N LEU A 349 12.06 4.17 20.89
CA LEU A 349 12.43 5.55 21.15
C LEU A 349 12.21 5.96 22.61
N GLU A 350 11.12 5.51 23.24
CA GLU A 350 10.87 5.78 24.67
C GLU A 350 11.91 5.10 25.55
N ALA A 351 12.32 3.86 25.23
CA ALA A 351 13.40 3.18 25.95
C ALA A 351 14.75 3.88 25.74
N GLN A 352 15.10 4.18 24.48
CA GLN A 352 16.38 4.79 24.13
C GLN A 352 16.51 6.24 24.63
N LYS A 353 15.41 6.98 24.77
CA LYS A 353 15.42 8.31 25.37
C LYS A 353 16.09 8.33 26.76
N ASN A 354 15.94 7.26 27.54
CA ASN A 354 16.55 7.16 28.87
C ASN A 354 18.06 6.90 28.83
N PHE A 355 18.59 6.38 27.71
CA PHE A 355 20.01 6.08 27.53
C PHE A 355 20.79 7.16 26.77
N HIS A 356 20.10 8.01 26.00
CA HIS A 356 20.71 9.05 25.15
C HIS A 356 20.25 10.44 25.58
N PRO A 357 21.07 11.20 26.34
CA PRO A 357 20.72 12.55 26.81
C PRO A 357 20.33 13.53 25.71
N GLU A 358 20.88 13.37 24.50
CA GLU A 358 20.59 14.22 23.33
C GLU A 358 19.11 14.17 22.94
N LEU A 359 18.41 13.05 23.22
CA LEU A 359 16.98 12.88 22.96
C LEU A 359 16.09 13.56 24.01
N GLN A 360 16.69 14.12 25.06
CA GLN A 360 16.00 14.89 26.11
C GLN A 360 16.38 16.38 26.09
N ASP A 361 17.39 16.75 25.31
CA ASP A 361 17.87 18.12 25.21
C ASP A 361 16.91 19.00 24.40
N LYS A 362 16.27 19.95 25.09
CA LYS A 362 15.35 20.93 24.50
C LYS A 362 16.02 21.86 23.48
N LYS A 363 17.31 22.19 23.67
CA LYS A 363 18.06 23.04 22.76
C LYS A 363 18.34 22.32 21.45
N LEU A 364 18.78 21.06 21.51
CA LEU A 364 18.96 20.23 20.31
C LEU A 364 17.61 20.01 19.60
N TYR A 365 16.53 19.81 20.35
CA TYR A 365 15.20 19.67 19.79
C TYR A 365 14.77 20.91 19.01
N GLN A 366 14.95 22.10 19.60
CA GLN A 366 14.64 23.37 18.96
C GLN A 366 15.48 23.58 17.69
N GLN A 367 16.78 23.31 17.74
CA GLN A 367 17.65 23.36 16.56
C GLN A 367 17.17 22.45 15.43
N CYS A 368 16.70 21.24 15.76
CA CYS A 368 16.13 20.32 14.78
C CYS A 368 14.84 20.85 14.15
N ILE A 369 13.96 21.48 14.94
CA ILE A 369 12.72 22.10 14.42
C ILE A 369 13.05 23.25 13.48
N ASP A 370 13.96 24.14 13.88
CA ASP A 370 14.35 25.31 13.07
C ASP A 370 15.01 24.91 11.77
N GLU A 371 15.87 23.88 11.81
CA GLU A 371 16.46 23.27 10.63
C GLU A 371 15.37 22.72 9.68
N LEU A 372 14.40 21.97 10.21
CA LEU A 372 13.37 21.33 9.38
C LEU A 372 12.34 22.30 8.79
N TYR A 373 12.07 23.41 9.48
CA TYR A 373 10.95 24.31 9.18
C TYR A 373 11.34 25.81 9.23
N PRO A 374 12.34 26.25 8.43
CA PRO A 374 12.90 27.60 8.54
C PRO A 374 11.88 28.73 8.29
N PHE A 375 10.86 28.46 7.47
CA PHE A 375 9.86 29.45 7.03
C PHE A 375 8.42 29.10 7.46
N ASN A 376 8.24 28.20 8.43
CA ASN A 376 6.90 27.76 8.85
C ASN A 376 6.73 27.88 10.37
N ASP A 377 6.58 29.12 10.82
CA ASP A 377 6.42 29.46 12.25
C ASP A 377 5.25 28.73 12.89
N ALA A 378 4.09 28.69 12.22
CA ALA A 378 2.91 28.00 12.74
C ALA A 378 3.20 26.51 13.02
N HIS A 379 3.93 25.84 12.13
CA HIS A 379 4.31 24.45 12.35
C HIS A 379 5.35 24.30 13.45
N ARG A 380 6.34 25.21 13.53
CA ARG A 380 7.32 25.22 14.64
C ARG A 380 6.63 25.36 15.99
N THR A 381 5.72 26.31 16.14
CA THR A 381 4.93 26.49 17.35
C THR A 381 4.14 25.23 17.70
N SER A 382 3.55 24.55 16.71
CA SER A 382 2.82 23.29 16.95
C SER A 382 3.70 22.11 17.42
N LEU A 383 5.02 22.21 17.22
CA LEU A 383 6.01 21.21 17.62
C LEU A 383 6.78 21.58 18.89
N ALA A 384 6.73 22.84 19.34
CA ALA A 384 7.52 23.35 20.46
C ALA A 384 7.29 22.55 21.76
N ASP A 385 6.03 22.17 22.03
CA ASP A 385 5.65 21.41 23.24
C ASP A 385 5.79 19.89 23.09
N ARG A 386 6.32 19.40 21.96
CA ARG A 386 6.51 17.97 21.70
C ARG A 386 7.95 17.53 22.02
N ASN A 387 8.28 16.28 21.69
CA ASN A 387 9.59 15.69 21.94
C ASN A 387 10.15 14.97 20.70
N PHE A 388 11.39 14.48 20.80
CA PHE A 388 12.03 13.72 19.72
C PHE A 388 11.26 12.47 19.30
N VAL A 389 10.55 11.80 20.22
CA VAL A 389 9.72 10.63 19.89
C VAL A 389 8.62 11.03 18.89
N ASN A 390 7.90 12.11 19.17
CA ASN A 390 6.89 12.65 18.25
C ASN A 390 7.52 13.14 16.92
N LEU A 391 8.66 13.83 16.98
CA LEU A 391 9.32 14.33 15.79
C LEU A 391 9.73 13.21 14.83
N PHE A 392 10.36 12.15 15.33
CA PHE A 392 10.73 11.01 14.49
C PHE A 392 9.51 10.25 13.98
N LEU A 393 8.53 9.98 14.85
CA LEU A 393 7.35 9.19 14.48
C LEU A 393 6.43 9.96 13.52
N ASP A 394 5.89 11.09 13.96
CA ASP A 394 4.73 11.73 13.33
C ASP A 394 5.12 12.73 12.23
N ASP A 395 6.25 13.41 12.40
CA ASP A 395 6.71 14.49 11.49
C ASP A 395 7.70 14.03 10.43
N ILE A 396 8.43 12.94 10.66
CA ILE A 396 9.46 12.46 9.75
C ILE A 396 9.07 11.11 9.16
N ILE A 397 9.09 10.02 9.93
CA ILE A 397 9.06 8.65 9.40
C ILE A 397 7.66 8.27 8.91
N PHE A 398 6.64 8.46 9.74
CA PHE A 398 5.27 8.04 9.42
C PHE A 398 4.41 9.16 8.82
N TYR A 399 4.94 10.38 8.71
CA TYR A 399 4.27 11.49 8.06
C TYR A 399 3.79 11.14 6.65
N GLN A 400 2.54 11.50 6.36
CA GLN A 400 1.92 11.38 5.05
C GLN A 400 1.08 12.62 4.80
N ARG A 401 1.28 13.24 3.62
CA ARG A 401 0.46 14.40 3.24
C ARG A 401 -1.02 14.00 3.18
N PRO A 402 -1.92 14.82 3.75
CA PRO A 402 -3.35 14.55 3.67
C PRO A 402 -3.82 14.54 2.21
N LEU A 403 -4.93 13.86 1.97
CA LEU A 403 -5.59 13.91 0.67
C LEU A 403 -6.01 15.36 0.39
N LYS A 404 -5.70 15.84 -0.82
CA LYS A 404 -6.14 17.15 -1.25
C LYS A 404 -7.65 17.12 -1.47
N SER A 405 -8.35 18.15 -0.99
CA SER A 405 -9.74 18.39 -1.33
C SER A 405 -9.94 18.36 -2.85
N LYS A 406 -10.99 17.66 -3.28
CA LYS A 406 -11.43 17.56 -4.68
C LYS A 406 -12.74 18.32 -4.92
N LYS A 407 -13.06 19.32 -4.08
CA LYS A 407 -14.27 20.15 -4.22
C LYS A 407 -14.41 20.78 -5.61
N SER A 408 -13.30 21.05 -6.31
CA SER A 408 -13.31 21.58 -7.67
C SER A 408 -13.83 20.57 -8.72
N LEU A 409 -13.78 19.26 -8.44
CA LEU A 409 -14.31 18.21 -9.31
C LEU A 409 -15.81 17.96 -9.09
N ILE A 410 -16.41 18.57 -8.06
CA ILE A 410 -17.86 18.49 -7.87
C ILE A 410 -18.50 19.32 -8.97
N SER A 411 -19.49 18.72 -9.65
CA SER A 411 -20.26 19.38 -10.69
C SER A 411 -20.94 20.64 -10.17
N ASP A 412 -21.06 21.62 -11.06
CA ASP A 412 -21.79 22.84 -10.81
C ASP A 412 -23.30 22.62 -10.97
N CYS A 413 -24.10 23.32 -10.17
CA CYS A 413 -25.53 23.37 -10.30
C CYS A 413 -25.89 24.09 -11.61
N PRO A 414 -26.69 23.50 -12.52
CA PRO A 414 -27.06 24.16 -13.76
C PRO A 414 -28.04 25.33 -13.55
N PHE A 415 -28.72 25.39 -12.40
CA PHE A 415 -29.76 26.39 -12.11
C PHE A 415 -29.28 27.55 -11.25
N GLU A 416 -28.28 27.33 -10.39
CA GLU A 416 -27.91 28.29 -9.34
C GLU A 416 -26.47 28.79 -9.46
N TYR A 417 -26.30 30.11 -9.31
CA TYR A 417 -25.01 30.78 -9.30
C TYR A 417 -25.04 32.01 -8.39
N ARG A 418 -23.87 32.40 -7.88
CA ARG A 418 -23.64 33.63 -7.13
C ARG A 418 -22.99 34.67 -8.02
N VAL A 419 -23.27 35.93 -7.79
CA VAL A 419 -22.63 37.06 -8.50
C VAL A 419 -21.82 37.85 -7.49
N PHE A 420 -20.56 38.16 -7.81
CA PHE A 420 -19.69 38.95 -6.95
C PHE A 420 -18.84 39.91 -7.77
N LYS A 421 -18.42 41.01 -7.14
CA LYS A 421 -17.52 42.00 -7.74
C LYS A 421 -16.08 41.62 -7.44
N THR A 422 -15.24 41.60 -8.47
CA THR A 422 -13.82 41.32 -8.35
C THR A 422 -13.04 42.55 -7.85
N GLU A 423 -11.79 42.36 -7.43
CA GLU A 423 -10.89 43.45 -7.02
C GLU A 423 -10.68 44.49 -8.15
N SER A 424 -10.80 44.08 -9.42
CA SER A 424 -10.77 44.98 -10.59
C SER A 424 -12.10 45.68 -10.88
N GLY A 425 -13.13 45.44 -10.07
CA GLY A 425 -14.44 46.07 -10.20
C GLY A 425 -15.41 45.38 -11.18
N GLU A 426 -15.01 44.29 -11.84
CA GLU A 426 -15.87 43.52 -12.75
C GLU A 426 -16.81 42.58 -11.99
N TRP A 427 -18.06 42.46 -12.44
CA TRP A 427 -19.01 41.49 -11.93
C TRP A 427 -18.79 40.10 -12.56
N LYS A 428 -18.57 39.07 -11.73
CA LYS A 428 -18.42 37.69 -12.18
C LYS A 428 -19.47 36.77 -11.57
N LYS A 429 -19.92 35.80 -12.37
CA LYS A 429 -20.79 34.70 -11.93
C LYS A 429 -19.92 33.52 -11.48
N SER A 430 -20.18 33.00 -10.29
CA SER A 430 -19.63 31.74 -9.82
C SER A 430 -20.77 30.75 -9.59
N PRO A 431 -20.80 29.60 -10.28
CA PRO A 431 -21.80 28.58 -10.04
C PRO A 431 -21.74 28.05 -8.59
N ILE A 432 -22.89 27.59 -8.10
CA ILE A 432 -22.97 26.87 -6.82
C ILE A 432 -22.68 25.39 -7.09
N LYS A 433 -21.93 24.73 -6.20
CA LYS A 433 -21.65 23.29 -6.33
C LYS A 433 -22.87 22.44 -6.04
N ALA A 434 -23.05 21.36 -6.80
CA ALA A 434 -24.14 20.41 -6.60
C ALA A 434 -24.13 19.84 -5.18
N ILE A 435 -25.33 19.68 -4.62
CA ILE A 435 -25.54 19.16 -3.28
C ILE A 435 -25.11 17.69 -3.18
N ALA A 436 -24.53 17.29 -2.04
CA ALA A 436 -24.13 15.90 -1.82
C ALA A 436 -25.36 14.98 -1.68
N LYS A 437 -25.26 13.73 -2.15
CA LYS A 437 -26.35 12.75 -2.02
C LYS A 437 -26.75 12.50 -0.57
N SER A 438 -25.83 12.54 0.37
CA SER A 438 -26.11 12.33 1.80
C SER A 438 -26.75 13.54 2.49
N ASN A 439 -26.91 14.67 1.79
CA ASN A 439 -27.53 15.85 2.38
C ASN A 439 -29.04 15.61 2.59
N PRO A 440 -29.61 15.99 3.75
CA PRO A 440 -31.04 15.80 4.03
C PRO A 440 -31.98 16.38 2.96
N LEU A 441 -31.68 17.57 2.42
CA LEU A 441 -32.51 18.21 1.39
C LEU A 441 -32.50 17.41 0.09
N TYR A 442 -31.37 16.80 -0.27
CA TYR A 442 -31.30 15.91 -1.43
C TYR A 442 -32.10 14.62 -1.19
N GLN A 443 -32.05 14.07 0.03
CA GLN A 443 -32.80 12.87 0.38
C GLN A 443 -34.30 13.09 0.30
N GLU A 444 -34.78 14.22 0.83
CA GLU A 444 -36.17 14.64 0.72
C GLU A 444 -36.59 14.85 -0.74
N PHE A 445 -35.83 15.63 -1.51
CA PHE A 445 -36.08 15.82 -2.94
C PHE A 445 -36.15 14.48 -3.70
N ARG A 446 -35.24 13.55 -3.41
CA ARG A 446 -35.21 12.22 -4.03
C ARG A 446 -36.49 11.43 -3.74
N ILE A 447 -36.99 11.46 -2.50
CA ILE A 447 -38.23 10.78 -2.11
C ILE A 447 -39.44 11.42 -2.79
N LEU A 448 -39.52 12.75 -2.79
CA LEU A 448 -40.60 13.49 -3.44
C LEU A 448 -40.63 13.26 -4.96
N GLN A 449 -39.46 13.27 -5.60
CA GLN A 449 -39.32 12.95 -7.02
C GLN A 449 -39.76 11.51 -7.31
N TRP A 450 -39.35 10.56 -6.47
CA TRP A 450 -39.76 9.15 -6.59
C TRP A 450 -41.28 9.00 -6.46
N LEU A 451 -41.89 9.61 -5.44
CA LEU A 451 -43.33 9.58 -5.22
C LEU A 451 -44.11 10.19 -6.39
N LYS A 452 -43.68 11.36 -6.88
CA LYS A 452 -44.29 12.04 -8.02
C LYS A 452 -44.21 11.21 -9.31
N ASN A 453 -43.13 10.45 -9.49
CA ASN A 453 -42.89 9.63 -10.66
C ASN A 453 -43.48 8.22 -10.55
N LEU A 454 -44.10 7.87 -9.41
CA LEU A 454 -44.79 6.59 -9.27
C LEU A 454 -45.94 6.52 -10.27
N ARG A 455 -46.01 5.41 -11.01
CA ARG A 455 -47.07 5.11 -11.99
C ARG A 455 -47.56 3.70 -11.72
N ILE A 456 -48.87 3.52 -11.71
CA ILE A 456 -49.51 2.21 -11.55
C ILE A 456 -50.12 1.85 -12.89
N PHE A 457 -49.57 0.83 -13.55
CA PHE A 457 -50.12 0.31 -14.80
C PHE A 457 -51.06 -0.84 -14.48
N LYS A 458 -52.33 -0.72 -14.87
CA LYS A 458 -53.27 -1.85 -14.82
C LYS A 458 -52.98 -2.79 -16.00
N LYS A 459 -53.19 -4.09 -15.80
CA LYS A 459 -52.84 -5.15 -16.76
C LYS A 459 -53.86 -5.35 -17.89
N ASP A 460 -54.95 -4.58 -17.93
CA ASP A 460 -55.97 -4.68 -18.99
C ASP A 460 -56.21 -3.33 -19.69
N PRO A 461 -56.25 -3.30 -21.04
CA PRO A 461 -56.37 -2.08 -21.81
C PRO A 461 -57.86 -1.75 -21.98
N LYS A 462 -58.41 -0.94 -21.09
CA LYS A 462 -59.58 -0.11 -21.36
C LYS A 462 -59.67 0.98 -20.28
N GLU A 463 -59.18 2.14 -20.69
CA GLU A 463 -59.32 3.47 -20.07
C GLU A 463 -58.43 3.75 -18.84
N ASP A 464 -57.48 4.67 -19.06
CA ASP A 464 -56.68 5.34 -18.03
C ASP A 464 -57.58 6.22 -17.16
N VAL A 465 -57.37 6.17 -15.83
CA VAL A 465 -57.88 7.17 -14.86
C VAL A 465 -56.70 7.87 -14.22
#